data_AF-A0AAW6KD92-F1
#
_entry.id   AF-A0AAW6KD92-F1
#
_cell.length_a   1.000
_cell.length_b   1.000
_cell.length_c   1.000
_cell.angle_alpha   90.00
_cell.angle_beta   90.00
_cell.angle_gamma   90.00
#
_symmetry.space_group_name_H-M   'P 1'
#
loop_
_entity.id
_entity.type
_entity.pdbx_description
1 polymer ?
#
loop_
_entity_poly.entity_id
_entity_poly.type
_entity_poly.pdbx_seq_one_letter_code
_entity_poly.pdbx_strand_id
1 'polypeptide(L)' 'MKLFNEIEAEVKGEIVEVLVENGQLVEYGQPLFLVKAE' A
#
# COMPACT_ATOMS: atom_id res chain seq x y z
N MET A 1 5.08 20.64 -6.87
CA MET A 1 4.45 19.65 -7.77
C MET A 1 4.08 18.42 -6.94
N LYS A 2 2.90 17.84 -7.13
CA LYS A 2 2.54 16.59 -6.43
C LYS A 2 3.25 15.44 -7.14
N LEU A 3 4.08 14.72 -6.41
CA LEU A 3 4.69 13.49 -6.91
C LEU A 3 3.71 12.35 -6.66
N PHE A 4 3.34 11.63 -7.72
CA PHE A 4 2.53 10.43 -7.62
C PHE A 4 3.47 9.25 -7.79
N ASN A 5 3.86 8.66 -6.66
CA ASN A 5 4.67 7.46 -6.67
C ASN A 5 3.77 6.25 -6.86
N GLU A 6 4.10 5.40 -7.83
CA GLU A 6 3.53 4.07 -7.93
C GLU A 6 4.15 3.19 -6.84
N ILE A 7 3.34 2.35 -6.21
CA ILE A 7 3.81 1.36 -5.23
C ILE A 7 3.68 0.00 -5.87
N GLU A 8 4.82 -0.61 -6.18
CA GLU A 8 4.89 -1.94 -6.75
C GLU A 8 4.81 -3.00 -5.64
N ALA A 9 4.12 -4.10 -5.90
CA ALA A 9 4.08 -5.22 -4.97
C ALA A 9 5.42 -5.95 -4.97
N GLU A 10 6.06 -6.03 -3.81
CA GLU A 10 7.33 -6.76 -3.64
C GLU A 10 7.15 -8.29 -3.61
N VAL A 11 5.92 -8.76 -3.41
CA VAL A 11 5.57 -10.18 -3.31
C VAL A 11 4.39 -10.54 -4.21
N LYS A 12 4.32 -11.80 -4.64
CA LYS A 12 3.14 -12.37 -5.28
C LYS A 12 2.16 -12.83 -4.20
N GLY A 13 0.88 -12.54 -4.39
CA GLY A 13 -0.15 -12.87 -3.41
C GLY A 13 -1.48 -12.21 -3.71
N GLU A 14 -2.39 -12.34 -2.75
CA GLU A 14 -3.74 -11.77 -2.78
C GLU A 14 -3.85 -10.61 -1.77
N ILE A 15 -4.47 -9.50 -2.17
CA ILE A 15 -4.78 -8.40 -1.23
C ILE A 15 -5.92 -8.86 -0.32
N VAL A 16 -5.63 -8.93 0.97
CA VAL A 16 -6.61 -9.29 2.01
C VAL A 16 -7.34 -8.04 2.51
N GLU A 17 -6.61 -6.94 2.67
CA GLU A 17 -7.17 -5.70 3.23
C GLU A 17 -6.40 -4.47 2.74
N VAL A 18 -7.13 -3.36 2.55
CA VAL A 18 -6.56 -2.02 2.30
C VAL A 18 -6.62 -1.26 3.62
N LEU A 19 -5.47 -0.85 4.15
CA LEU A 19 -5.34 -0.30 5.51
C LEU A 19 -5.45 1.23 5.57
N VAL A 20 -5.71 1.87 4.43
CA VAL A 20 -5.76 3.33 4.28
C VAL A 20 -6.91 3.75 3.37
N GLU A 21 -7.43 4.95 3.60
CA GLU A 21 -8.44 5.57 2.75
C GLU A 21 -7.82 6.52 1.71
N ASN A 22 -8.55 6.76 0.62
CA ASN A 22 -8.10 7.69 -0.40
C ASN A 22 -7.97 9.12 0.14
N GLY A 23 -6.81 9.73 -0.03
CA GLY A 23 -6.51 11.08 0.49
C GLY A 23 -6.08 11.12 1.96
N GLN A 24 -6.01 9.97 2.64
CA GLN A 24 -5.47 9.87 3.99
C GLN A 24 -3.97 10.23 4.00
N LEU A 25 -3.53 10.97 5.04
CA LEU A 25 -2.12 11.22 5.29
C LEU A 25 -1.44 9.94 5.80
N VAL A 26 -0.27 9.63 5.25
CA VAL A 26 0.52 8.44 5.62
C VAL A 26 1.94 8.83 5.98
N GLU A 27 2.57 8.06 6.86
CA GLU A 27 3.96 8.25 7.30
C GLU A 27 4.90 7.21 6.68
N TYR A 28 6.21 7.48 6.75
CA TYR A 28 7.22 6.53 6.27
C TYR A 28 7.17 5.23 7.08
N GLY A 29 7.13 4.10 6.38
CA GLY A 29 7.04 2.77 6.99
C GLY A 29 5.63 2.37 7.43
N GLN A 30 4.62 3.23 7.21
CA GLN A 30 3.23 2.86 7.50
C GLN A 30 2.76 1.75 6.55
N PRO A 31 2.17 0.65 7.07
CA PRO A 31 1.56 -0.38 6.24
C PRO A 31 0.35 0.17 5.45
N LEU A 32 0.28 -0.17 4.15
CA LEU A 32 -0.82 0.28 3.26
C LEU A 32 -1.77 -0.85 2.86
N PHE A 33 -1.23 -2.06 2.69
CA PHE A 33 -1.97 -3.24 2.25
C PHE A 33 -1.58 -4.44 3.09
N LEU A 34 -2.55 -5.27 3.46
CA LEU A 34 -2.32 -6.61 3.97
C LEU A 34 -2.35 -7.59 2.80
N VAL A 35 -1.24 -8.28 2.54
CA VAL A 35 -1.10 -9.23 1.43
C VAL A 35 -0.88 -10.63 2.00
N LYS A 36 -1.66 -11.59 1.51
CA LYS A 36 -1.40 -13.02 1.73
C LYS A 36 -0.49 -13.51 0.62
N ALA A 37 0.80 -13.69 0.96
CA ALA A 37 1.79 -14.21 0.02
C ALA A 37 1.49 -15.68 -0.36
N GLU A 38 1.83 -16.02 -1.61
CA GLU A 38 1.82 -17.41 -2.13
C GLU A 38 2.97 -18.26 -1.56
#